data_AF-A0A351GHM6-F1
#
_entry.id   AF-A0A351GHM6-F1
#
_cell.length_a   1.000
_cell.length_b   1.000
_cell.length_c   1.000
_cell.angle_alpha   90.00
_cell.angle_beta   90.00
_cell.angle_gamma   90.00
#
_symmetry.space_group_name_H-M   'P 1'
#
loop_
_entity.id
_entity.type
_entity.pdbx_description
1 polymer ?
#
loop_
_entity_poly.entity_id
_entity_poly.type
_entity_poly.pdbx_seq_one_letter_code
_entity_poly.pdbx_strand_id
1 'polypeptide(L)'
;MKRNILLLIGIIGLVALEYGCTEEPIICSGSSEMQLTKINRLDYLVQDSVGAVSELWGERVAYDILIYSVIFDWERLASLSSLNFSAYAVTAPFTRWKPDSLVVLENGIDVTEQFAVNSYESIEEYLSADIYQYGSELHFRLRTAPALEAARSYIFKFFVGEEEFEVSSKSIVITP
;
A
#
# COMPACT_ATOMS: atom_id res chain seq x y z
N MET A 1 10.97 -61.50 9.37
CA MET A 1 9.90 -60.72 10.05
C MET A 1 10.14 -59.20 10.12
N LYS A 2 11.32 -58.66 9.79
CA LYS A 2 11.59 -57.20 9.86
C LYS A 2 11.11 -56.37 8.65
N ARG A 3 10.88 -56.99 7.48
CA ARG A 3 10.52 -56.30 6.23
C ARG A 3 9.04 -55.86 6.16
N ASN A 4 8.16 -56.55 6.89
CA ASN A 4 6.72 -56.28 6.85
C ASN A 4 6.30 -55.13 7.79
N ILE A 5 7.11 -54.82 8.81
CA ILE A 5 6.82 -53.73 9.76
C ILE A 5 7.07 -52.37 9.10
N LEU A 6 8.11 -52.24 8.28
CA LEU A 6 8.39 -51.02 7.49
C LEU A 6 7.28 -50.73 6.48
N LEU A 7 6.74 -51.77 5.85
CA LEU A 7 5.59 -51.66 4.96
C LEU A 7 4.33 -51.21 5.71
N LEU A 8 4.11 -51.74 6.92
CA LEU A 8 2.97 -51.35 7.76
C LEU A 8 3.08 -49.90 8.24
N ILE A 9 4.27 -49.45 8.67
CA ILE A 9 4.54 -48.06 9.07
C ILE A 9 4.39 -47.13 7.86
N GLY A 10 4.87 -47.54 6.69
CA GLY A 10 4.71 -46.78 5.45
C GLY A 10 3.25 -46.59 5.05
N ILE A 11 2.42 -47.63 5.17
CA ILE A 11 0.98 -47.56 4.87
C ILE A 11 0.25 -46.70 5.91
N ILE A 12 0.55 -46.84 7.21
CA ILE A 12 -0.06 -46.01 8.26
C ILE A 12 0.34 -44.54 8.07
N GLY A 13 1.59 -44.25 7.70
CA GLY A 13 2.05 -42.90 7.38
C GLY A 13 1.37 -42.30 6.15
N LEU A 14 1.14 -43.10 5.11
CA LEU A 14 0.41 -42.69 3.90
C LEU A 14 -1.07 -42.39 4.18
N VAL A 15 -1.73 -43.23 4.98
CA VAL A 15 -3.14 -43.02 5.35
C VAL A 15 -3.31 -41.81 6.27
N ALA A 16 -2.35 -41.54 7.16
CA ALA A 16 -2.34 -40.32 7.98
C ALA A 16 -2.12 -39.04 7.16
N LEU A 17 -1.36 -39.11 6.06
CA LEU A 17 -1.17 -37.99 5.12
C LEU A 17 -2.44 -37.72 4.30
N GLU A 18 -3.14 -38.76 3.84
CA GLU A 18 -4.40 -38.59 3.09
C GLU A 18 -5.56 -38.10 3.98
N TYR A 19 -5.69 -38.62 5.20
CA TYR A 19 -6.72 -38.14 6.15
C TYR A 19 -6.42 -36.77 6.76
N GLY A 20 -5.14 -36.34 6.79
CA GLY A 20 -4.78 -34.98 7.18
C GLY A 20 -5.14 -33.92 6.13
N CYS A 21 -5.45 -34.34 4.90
CA CYS A 21 -5.80 -33.45 3.79
C CYS A 21 -7.30 -33.38 3.50
N THR A 22 -8.15 -33.96 4.35
CA THR A 22 -9.62 -33.86 4.23
C THR A 22 -10.23 -32.73 5.03
N GLU A 23 -9.46 -32.02 5.85
CA GLU A 23 -9.93 -30.76 6.41
C GLU A 23 -9.93 -29.71 5.29
N GLU A 24 -11.09 -29.10 5.06
CA GLU A 24 -11.22 -27.91 4.21
C GLU A 24 -10.06 -26.96 4.50
N PRO A 25 -9.48 -26.29 3.49
CA PRO A 25 -8.42 -25.33 3.75
C PRO A 25 -8.93 -24.37 4.82
N ILE A 26 -8.35 -24.47 6.02
CA ILE A 26 -8.63 -23.58 7.12
C ILE A 26 -8.46 -22.19 6.50
N ILE A 27 -9.57 -21.46 6.39
CA ILE A 27 -9.53 -20.07 5.98
C ILE A 27 -8.53 -19.43 6.94
N CYS A 28 -7.35 -19.06 6.43
CA CYS A 28 -6.33 -18.38 7.21
C CYS A 28 -6.89 -17.01 7.58
N SER A 29 -7.79 -16.96 8.57
CA SER A 29 -8.46 -15.75 9.05
C SER A 29 -7.57 -15.03 10.07
N GLY A 30 -6.28 -14.90 9.75
CA GLY A 30 -5.34 -14.08 10.48
C GLY A 30 -5.28 -12.69 9.83
N SER A 31 -6.29 -11.84 10.05
CA SER A 31 -6.12 -10.43 9.76
C SER A 31 -5.23 -9.83 10.85
N SER A 32 -4.08 -9.27 10.44
CA SER A 32 -3.32 -8.40 11.34
C SER A 32 -3.85 -6.99 11.13
N GLU A 33 -4.50 -6.44 12.14
CA GLU A 33 -4.87 -5.03 12.14
C GLU A 33 -3.60 -4.20 12.30
N MET A 34 -3.42 -3.26 11.37
CA MET A 34 -2.27 -2.35 11.31
C MET A 34 -2.79 -0.92 11.46
N GLN A 35 -2.11 -0.10 12.24
CA GLN A 35 -2.38 1.32 12.40
C GLN A 35 -1.28 2.12 11.70
N LEU A 36 -1.67 3.18 11.01
CA LEU A 36 -0.75 4.19 10.52
C LEU A 36 -0.14 4.93 11.72
N THR A 37 1.18 4.97 11.84
CA THR A 37 1.83 5.68 12.96
C THR A 37 2.53 6.95 12.54
N LYS A 38 3.03 7.00 11.30
CA LYS A 38 3.63 8.20 10.71
C LYS A 38 3.77 8.08 9.20
N ILE A 39 3.98 9.23 8.57
CA ILE A 39 4.56 9.27 7.24
C ILE A 39 6.08 9.04 7.39
N ASN A 40 6.59 8.03 6.69
CA ASN A 40 8.01 7.71 6.67
C ASN A 40 8.77 8.74 5.82
N ARG A 41 8.35 8.87 4.56
CA ARG A 41 8.97 9.78 3.59
C ARG A 41 8.07 10.08 2.41
N LEU A 42 8.50 11.03 1.59
CA LEU A 42 7.92 11.38 0.30
C LEU A 42 8.99 11.23 -0.78
N ASP A 43 8.78 10.27 -1.68
CA ASP A 43 9.65 10.00 -2.83
C ASP A 43 9.08 10.68 -4.09
N TYR A 44 9.96 11.09 -5.00
CA TYR A 44 9.60 11.73 -6.27
C TYR A 44 10.01 10.81 -7.40
N LEU A 45 9.02 10.30 -8.13
CA LEU A 45 9.23 9.32 -9.17
C LEU A 45 8.80 9.88 -10.52
N VAL A 46 9.40 9.39 -11.59
CA VAL A 46 9.02 9.68 -12.97
C VAL A 46 8.68 8.39 -13.68
N GLN A 47 7.56 8.41 -14.40
CA GLN A 47 7.11 7.31 -15.24
C GLN A 47 7.40 7.61 -16.70
N ASP A 48 8.15 6.73 -17.36
CA ASP A 48 8.43 6.90 -18.80
C ASP A 48 7.26 6.44 -19.68
N SER A 49 7.39 6.64 -21.00
CA SER A 49 6.36 6.28 -21.98
C SER A 49 6.06 4.77 -22.08
N VAL A 50 6.93 3.91 -21.57
CA VAL A 50 6.71 2.45 -21.53
C VAL A 50 6.22 1.98 -20.15
N GLY A 51 5.97 2.93 -19.23
CA GLY A 51 5.42 2.70 -17.91
C GLY A 51 6.46 2.34 -16.85
N ALA A 52 7.76 2.40 -17.16
CA ALA A 52 8.81 2.15 -16.18
C ALA A 52 8.94 3.34 -15.22
N VAL A 53 9.10 3.07 -13.93
CA VAL A 53 9.19 4.07 -12.87
C VAL A 53 10.65 4.20 -12.41
N SER A 54 11.13 5.43 -12.29
CA SER A 54 12.48 5.74 -11.78
C SER A 54 12.45 6.96 -10.87
N GLU A 55 13.52 7.19 -10.10
CA GLU A 55 13.64 8.37 -9.24
C GLU A 55 13.75 9.65 -10.07
N LEU A 56 13.26 10.78 -9.57
CA LEU A 56 13.45 12.09 -10.20
C LEU A 56 14.88 12.61 -9.98
N TRP A 57 15.70 12.60 -11.03
CA TRP A 57 17.05 13.18 -11.04
C TRP A 57 16.99 14.67 -11.41
N GLY A 58 16.47 15.51 -10.51
CA GLY A 58 16.44 16.96 -10.70
C GLY A 58 15.28 17.67 -10.01
N GLU A 59 15.08 18.93 -10.40
CA GLU A 59 14.01 19.80 -9.91
C GLU A 59 13.10 20.31 -11.04
N ARG A 60 13.18 19.73 -12.24
CA ARG A 60 12.29 20.04 -13.37
C ARG A 60 11.76 18.76 -13.99
N VAL A 61 10.47 18.74 -14.31
CA VAL A 61 9.79 17.57 -14.87
C VAL A 61 8.49 17.98 -15.58
N ALA A 62 8.07 17.22 -16.57
CA ALA A 62 6.74 17.36 -17.16
C ALA A 62 5.66 16.83 -16.20
N TYR A 63 4.50 17.49 -16.17
CA TYR A 63 3.44 17.16 -15.20
C TYR A 63 2.91 15.73 -15.36
N ASP A 64 2.86 15.21 -16.59
CA ASP A 64 2.22 13.96 -16.98
C ASP A 64 3.00 12.72 -16.55
N ILE A 65 4.30 12.88 -16.27
CA ILE A 65 5.19 11.81 -15.84
C ILE A 65 5.53 11.84 -14.35
N LEU A 66 5.21 12.93 -13.63
CA LEU A 66 5.58 13.10 -12.23
C LEU A 66 4.64 12.34 -11.28
N ILE A 67 5.24 11.59 -10.35
CA ILE A 67 4.55 10.88 -9.28
C ILE A 67 5.13 11.31 -7.94
N TYR A 68 4.25 11.72 -7.02
CA TYR A 68 4.57 11.92 -5.61
C TYR A 68 4.19 10.64 -4.85
N SER A 69 5.18 9.91 -4.32
CA SER A 69 4.93 8.69 -3.54
C SER A 69 5.06 8.97 -2.05
N VAL A 70 3.93 9.03 -1.35
CA VAL A 70 3.90 9.17 0.11
C VAL A 70 3.95 7.79 0.73
N ILE A 71 5.00 7.51 1.50
CA ILE A 71 5.28 6.21 2.10
C ILE A 71 5.00 6.28 3.59
N PHE A 72 4.30 5.28 4.11
CA PHE A 72 3.80 5.25 5.47
C PHE A 72 4.52 4.20 6.32
N ASP A 73 4.68 4.50 7.61
CA ASP A 73 5.07 3.51 8.62
C ASP A 73 3.83 2.99 9.35
N TRP A 74 3.84 1.68 9.60
CA TRP A 74 2.73 0.93 10.17
C TRP A 74 3.16 0.20 11.43
N GLU A 75 2.31 0.23 12.45
CA GLU A 75 2.45 -0.63 13.62
C GLU A 75 1.31 -1.63 13.70
N ARG A 76 1.63 -2.84 14.16
CA ARG A 76 0.66 -3.91 14.32
C ARG A 76 -0.11 -3.72 15.63
N LEU A 77 -1.42 -3.52 15.53
CA LEU A 77 -2.31 -3.34 16.67
C LEU A 77 -2.56 -4.64 17.44
N ALA A 78 -2.75 -5.76 16.73
CA ALA A 78 -2.97 -7.05 17.36
C ALA A 78 -2.55 -8.24 16.47
N SER A 79 -2.12 -9.30 17.15
CA SER A 79 -2.10 -10.66 16.60
C SER A 79 -3.39 -11.34 17.04
N LEU A 80 -4.31 -11.64 16.12
CA LEU A 80 -5.36 -12.62 16.39
C LEU A 80 -4.68 -13.99 16.51
N SER A 81 -4.20 -14.33 17.71
CA SER A 81 -3.79 -15.69 18.02
C SER A 81 -4.98 -16.48 18.52
N SER A 82 -5.36 -17.50 17.76
CA SER A 82 -5.98 -18.69 18.36
C SER A 82 -5.45 -20.00 17.81
N LEU A 83 -4.34 -20.02 17.03
CA LEU A 83 -3.72 -21.27 16.59
C LEU A 83 -2.18 -21.17 16.54
N ASN A 84 -1.53 -22.07 17.26
CA ASN A 84 -0.07 -22.31 17.24
C ASN A 84 0.38 -22.91 15.90
N PHE A 85 0.45 -22.12 14.83
CA PHE A 85 1.09 -22.51 13.57
C PHE A 85 2.33 -21.65 13.29
N SER A 86 3.36 -21.81 14.12
CA SER A 86 4.67 -21.18 13.94
C SER A 86 5.56 -21.88 12.89
N ALA A 87 5.00 -22.44 11.81
CA ALA A 87 5.79 -23.19 10.81
C ALA A 87 5.35 -23.03 9.35
N TYR A 88 4.20 -22.40 9.07
CA TYR A 88 3.74 -22.18 7.70
C TYR A 88 3.58 -20.69 7.46
N ALA A 89 4.22 -20.22 6.39
CA ALA A 89 4.30 -18.85 5.88
C ALA A 89 3.30 -17.88 6.54
N VAL A 90 3.81 -17.00 7.41
CA VAL A 90 3.06 -15.83 7.86
C VAL A 90 2.72 -15.06 6.58
N THR A 91 1.44 -15.07 6.19
CA THR A 91 0.96 -14.18 5.14
C THR A 91 1.38 -12.77 5.51
N ALA A 92 2.03 -12.06 4.59
CA ALA A 92 2.37 -10.66 4.78
C ALA A 92 1.12 -9.94 5.32
N PRO A 93 1.25 -9.15 6.39
CA PRO A 93 0.10 -8.57 7.07
C PRO A 93 -0.77 -7.81 6.07
N PHE A 94 -2.01 -8.28 5.90
CA PHE A 94 -2.98 -7.63 5.03
C PHE A 94 -3.52 -6.38 5.72
N THR A 95 -2.97 -5.21 5.40
CA THR A 95 -3.51 -3.94 5.87
C THR A 95 -4.67 -3.53 4.96
N ARG A 96 -5.90 -3.70 5.46
CA ARG A 96 -7.10 -3.07 4.90
C ARG A 96 -7.19 -1.67 5.49
N TRP A 97 -6.57 -0.68 4.87
CA TRP A 97 -6.58 0.69 5.36
C TRP A 97 -6.80 1.68 4.22
N LYS A 98 -7.57 2.72 4.52
CA LYS A 98 -7.66 3.96 3.75
C LYS A 98 -7.80 5.12 4.74
N PRO A 99 -7.30 6.32 4.41
CA PRO A 99 -7.61 7.51 5.20
C PRO A 99 -9.10 7.84 5.06
N ASP A 100 -9.67 8.49 6.08
CA ASP A 100 -11.06 8.97 6.05
C ASP A 100 -11.22 10.14 5.09
N SER A 101 -10.20 11.00 5.02
CA SER A 101 -10.10 12.04 4.02
C SER A 101 -8.65 12.37 3.70
N LEU A 102 -8.46 13.00 2.55
CA LEU A 102 -7.17 13.42 2.05
C LEU A 102 -7.29 14.81 1.44
N VAL A 103 -6.36 15.69 1.79
CA VAL A 103 -6.32 17.06 1.29
C VAL A 103 -4.93 17.35 0.75
N VAL A 104 -4.86 17.93 -0.45
CA VAL A 104 -3.61 18.43 -1.05
C VAL A 104 -3.66 19.95 -1.11
N LEU A 105 -2.66 20.61 -0.53
CA LEU A 105 -2.57 22.07 -0.49
C LEU A 105 -1.42 22.59 -1.34
N GLU A 106 -1.65 23.64 -2.12
CA GLU A 106 -0.61 24.45 -2.75
C GLU A 106 -0.67 25.86 -2.15
N ASN A 107 0.40 26.31 -1.48
CA ASN A 107 0.43 27.60 -0.78
C ASN A 107 -0.77 27.84 0.15
N GLY A 108 -1.27 26.79 0.80
CA GLY A 108 -2.43 26.83 1.70
C GLY A 108 -3.79 26.81 1.00
N ILE A 109 -3.83 26.73 -0.33
CA ILE A 109 -5.06 26.60 -1.12
C ILE A 109 -5.32 25.12 -1.39
N ASP A 110 -6.55 24.67 -1.18
CA ASP A 110 -6.97 23.31 -1.53
C ASP A 110 -6.95 23.09 -3.04
N VAL A 111 -6.11 22.14 -3.48
CA VAL A 111 -5.94 21.73 -4.86
C VAL A 111 -6.18 20.22 -5.03
N THR A 112 -6.87 19.59 -4.08
CA THR A 112 -7.10 18.14 -4.03
C THR A 112 -7.69 17.60 -5.33
N GLU A 113 -8.63 18.31 -5.94
CA GLU A 113 -9.29 17.89 -7.19
C GLU A 113 -8.34 17.80 -8.39
N GLN A 114 -7.16 18.43 -8.32
CA GLN A 114 -6.14 18.39 -9.37
C GLN A 114 -5.34 17.09 -9.37
N PHE A 115 -5.51 16.23 -8.36
CA PHE A 115 -4.72 15.03 -8.18
C PHE A 115 -5.52 13.73 -8.36
N ALA A 116 -4.91 12.81 -9.09
CA ALA A 116 -5.21 11.39 -9.11
C ALA A 116 -4.37 10.68 -8.05
N VAL A 117 -4.84 9.52 -7.56
CA VAL A 117 -4.12 8.74 -6.54
C VAL A 117 -4.15 7.26 -6.88
N ASN A 118 -2.99 6.60 -6.76
CA ASN A 118 -2.79 5.22 -7.19
C ASN A 118 -3.33 5.00 -8.60
N SER A 119 -4.21 4.02 -8.78
CA SER A 119 -4.87 3.70 -10.06
C SER A 119 -6.21 4.44 -10.27
N TYR A 120 -6.62 5.32 -9.36
CA TYR A 120 -7.87 6.06 -9.44
C TYR A 120 -7.67 7.42 -10.08
N GLU A 121 -8.65 7.88 -10.86
CA GLU A 121 -8.58 9.13 -11.62
C GLU A 121 -8.77 10.36 -10.73
N SER A 122 -9.28 10.19 -9.51
CA SER A 122 -9.35 11.24 -8.48
C SER A 122 -9.19 10.68 -7.07
N ILE A 123 -8.86 11.57 -6.13
CA ILE A 123 -8.85 11.24 -4.70
C ILE A 123 -10.25 10.89 -4.17
N GLU A 124 -11.29 11.56 -4.66
CA GLU A 124 -12.68 11.23 -4.30
C GLU A 124 -13.04 9.81 -4.71
N GLU A 125 -12.67 9.40 -5.93
CA GLU A 125 -12.91 8.05 -6.43
C GLU A 125 -12.21 7.01 -5.53
N TYR A 126 -10.93 7.23 -5.20
CA TYR A 126 -10.17 6.38 -4.28
C TYR A 126 -10.84 6.24 -2.90
N LEU A 127 -11.32 7.35 -2.32
CA LEU A 127 -11.98 7.34 -1.01
C LEU A 127 -13.34 6.63 -1.05
N SER A 128 -14.06 6.74 -2.18
CA SER A 128 -15.36 6.09 -2.40
C SER A 128 -15.26 4.59 -2.70
N ALA A 129 -14.10 4.12 -3.16
CA ALA A 129 -13.90 2.73 -3.52
C ALA A 129 -13.93 1.78 -2.30
N ASP A 130 -14.29 0.53 -2.57
CA ASP A 130 -14.20 -0.55 -1.61
C ASP A 130 -12.75 -0.75 -1.16
N ILE A 131 -12.59 -1.18 0.10
CA ILE A 131 -11.33 -1.11 0.84
C ILE A 131 -10.15 -1.68 0.03
N TYR A 132 -9.19 -0.80 -0.24
CA TYR A 132 -7.98 -1.10 -0.97
C TYR A 132 -7.07 -2.04 -0.15
N GLN A 133 -6.59 -3.11 -0.80
CA GLN A 133 -5.42 -3.85 -0.37
C GLN A 133 -4.19 -3.10 -0.89
N TYR A 134 -3.06 -3.10 -0.17
CA TYR A 134 -1.81 -2.35 -0.48
C TYR A 134 -1.77 -0.93 0.11
N GLY A 135 -1.61 -0.82 1.43
CA GLY A 135 -1.56 0.45 2.15
C GLY A 135 -0.16 0.96 2.53
N SER A 136 0.95 0.47 1.95
CA SER A 136 2.28 0.96 2.35
C SER A 136 2.60 2.35 1.81
N GLU A 137 1.97 2.74 0.70
CA GLU A 137 2.26 3.98 -0.01
C GLU A 137 1.04 4.45 -0.82
N LEU A 138 0.99 5.77 -1.08
CA LEU A 138 0.01 6.40 -1.95
C LEU A 138 0.72 7.23 -3.02
N HIS A 139 0.38 6.99 -4.29
CA HIS A 139 1.00 7.60 -5.45
C HIS A 139 0.12 8.70 -6.04
N PHE A 140 0.49 9.96 -5.87
CA PHE A 140 -0.25 11.11 -6.38
C PHE A 140 0.29 11.58 -7.72
N ARG A 141 -0.60 11.90 -8.65
CA ARG A 141 -0.28 12.42 -9.99
C ARG A 141 -1.16 13.61 -10.31
N LEU A 142 -0.60 14.63 -10.97
CA LEU A 142 -1.41 15.75 -11.46
C LEU A 142 -2.27 15.28 -12.63
N ARG A 143 -3.55 15.61 -12.61
CA ARG A 143 -4.53 15.24 -13.64
C ARG A 143 -4.49 16.20 -14.82
N THR A 144 -4.17 17.45 -14.55
CA THR A 144 -4.21 18.53 -15.52
C THR A 144 -2.89 19.27 -15.52
N ALA A 145 -2.40 19.57 -16.73
CA ALA A 145 -1.23 20.41 -16.91
C ALA A 145 -1.42 21.76 -16.20
N PRO A 146 -0.41 22.25 -15.47
CA PRO A 146 -0.44 23.63 -14.99
C PRO A 146 -0.49 24.60 -16.17
N ALA A 147 -1.14 25.76 -16.02
CA ALA A 147 -1.24 26.75 -17.10
C ALA A 147 0.10 27.37 -17.52
N LEU A 148 1.06 27.41 -16.58
CA LEU A 148 2.38 28.00 -16.76
C LEU A 148 3.42 27.11 -16.08
N GLU A 149 4.62 27.07 -16.67
CA GLU A 149 5.79 26.51 -16.01
C GLU A 149 6.08 27.30 -14.73
N ALA A 150 6.07 26.62 -13.60
CA ALA A 150 6.33 27.22 -12.30
C ALA A 150 6.89 26.18 -11.34
N ALA A 151 7.70 26.67 -10.39
CA ALA A 151 8.11 25.89 -9.24
C ALA A 151 6.93 25.74 -8.28
N ARG A 152 6.53 24.50 -7.98
CA ARG A 152 5.36 24.17 -7.16
C ARG A 152 5.76 23.26 -6.01
N SER A 153 5.11 23.47 -4.88
CA SER A 153 5.25 22.66 -3.67
C SER A 153 3.87 22.37 -3.10
N TYR A 154 3.66 21.14 -2.68
CA TYR A 154 2.39 20.66 -2.17
C TYR A 154 2.53 20.15 -0.75
N ILE A 155 1.47 20.27 0.05
CA ILE A 155 1.34 19.62 1.35
C ILE A 155 0.27 18.54 1.20
N PHE A 156 0.63 17.29 1.47
CA PHE A 156 -0.29 16.16 1.48
C PHE A 156 -0.72 15.91 2.92
N LYS A 157 -2.02 16.04 3.21
CA LYS A 157 -2.63 15.81 4.52
C LYS A 157 -3.54 14.60 4.48
N PHE A 158 -3.43 13.76 5.51
CA PHE A 158 -4.19 12.52 5.68
C PHE A 158 -4.89 12.55 7.03
N PHE A 159 -6.18 12.25 7.04
CA PHE A 159 -6.98 12.23 8.27
C PHE A 159 -7.44 10.80 8.54
N VAL A 160 -7.17 10.30 9.74
CA VAL A 160 -7.53 8.95 10.20
C VAL A 160 -8.11 9.05 11.61
N GLY A 161 -9.42 8.93 11.73
CA GLY A 161 -10.15 9.21 12.96
C GLY A 161 -9.89 10.64 13.43
N GLU A 162 -9.23 10.77 14.58
CA GLU A 162 -8.83 12.06 15.16
C GLU A 162 -7.37 12.45 14.83
N GLU A 163 -6.63 11.56 14.16
CA GLU A 163 -5.21 11.78 13.83
C GLU A 163 -5.06 12.46 12.47
N GLU A 164 -4.15 13.44 12.41
CA GLU A 164 -3.73 14.13 11.19
C GLU A 164 -2.24 13.83 10.92
N PHE A 165 -1.95 13.41 9.69
CA PHE A 165 -0.59 13.22 9.20
C PHE A 165 -0.36 14.14 8.01
N GLU A 166 0.80 14.80 7.97
CA GLU A 166 1.14 15.68 6.84
C GLU A 166 2.58 15.54 6.39
N VAL A 167 2.80 15.75 5.09
CA VAL A 167 4.13 15.83 4.50
C VAL A 167 4.19 16.92 3.44
N SER A 168 5.24 17.73 3.49
CA SER A 168 5.49 18.80 2.52
C SER A 168 6.45 18.32 1.44
N SER A 169 6.08 18.58 0.18
CA SER A 169 6.96 18.33 -0.95
C SER A 169 8.05 19.39 -1.04
N LYS A 170 9.19 19.03 -1.64
CA LYS A 170 10.15 20.00 -2.16
C LYS A 170 9.51 20.78 -3.31
N SER A 171 10.10 21.93 -3.63
CA SER A 171 9.71 22.71 -4.80
C SER A 171 10.22 22.04 -6.07
N ILE A 172 9.34 21.81 -7.04
CA ILE A 172 9.66 21.20 -8.34
C ILE A 172 9.10 22.10 -9.43
N VAL A 173 9.93 22.45 -10.42
CA VAL A 173 9.50 23.13 -11.65
C VAL A 173 8.71 22.16 -12.51
N ILE A 174 7.40 22.38 -12.58
CA ILE A 174 6.50 21.53 -13.35
C ILE A 174 6.22 22.23 -14.68
N THR A 175 6.53 21.55 -15.79
CA THR A 175 6.19 22.04 -17.12
C THR A 175 4.82 21.51 -17.55
N PRO A 176 4.04 22.33 -18.28
CA PRO A 176 2.79 21.88 -18.91
C PRO A 176 2.99 20.74 -19.90
#